data_AF-W7QER8-F1
#
_entry.id   AF-W7QER8-F1
#
_cell.length_a   1.000
_cell.length_b   1.000
_cell.length_c   1.000
_cell.angle_alpha   90.00
_cell.angle_beta   90.00
_cell.angle_gamma   90.00
#
_symmetry.space_group_name_H-M   'P 1'
#
loop_
_entity.id
_entity.type
_entity.pdbx_description
1 polymer ?
#
loop_
_entity_poly.entity_id
_entity_poly.type
_entity_poly.pdbx_seq_one_letter_code
_entity_poly.pdbx_strand_id
1 'polypeptide(L)' 'MLSFFKKDPIKKLNKLYAAKLEQAMWAQRNGDIRSYAMLTAEAEKIAEEIEQLKNSSQ' A
#
# COMPACT_ATOMS: atom_id res chain seq x y z
N MET A 1 -7.96 7.11 -29.03
CA MET A 1 -7.15 5.90 -28.79
C MET A 1 -6.74 5.86 -27.31
N LEU A 2 -7.63 5.50 -26.37
CA LEU A 2 -7.30 5.33 -24.95
C LEU A 2 -7.30 3.83 -24.61
N SER A 3 -6.14 3.18 -24.78
CA SER A 3 -5.95 1.78 -24.37
C SER A 3 -5.63 1.66 -22.87
N PHE A 4 -6.26 2.49 -22.01
CA PHE A 4 -5.85 2.69 -20.61
C PHE A 4 -6.49 1.71 -19.60
N PHE A 5 -7.15 0.65 -20.05
CA PHE A 5 -7.88 -0.26 -19.15
C PHE A 5 -7.20 -1.59 -18.84
N LYS A 6 -5.89 -1.72 -19.06
CA LYS A 6 -5.12 -2.72 -18.30
C LYS A 6 -4.86 -2.13 -16.91
N LYS A 7 -5.79 -2.38 -15.98
CA LYS A 7 -5.59 -2.08 -14.55
C LYS A 7 -4.43 -2.95 -14.07
N ASP A 8 -3.22 -2.38 -13.99
CA ASP A 8 -2.12 -3.04 -13.29
C ASP A 8 -2.50 -3.19 -11.82
N PRO A 9 -2.77 -4.41 -11.33
CA PRO A 9 -3.19 -4.63 -9.94
C PRO A 9 -2.09 -4.15 -8.98
N ILE A 10 -0.83 -4.34 -9.36
CA ILE A 10 0.35 -3.84 -8.66
C ILE A 10 0.32 -2.31 -8.53
N LYS A 11 -0.06 -1.58 -9.59
CA LYS A 11 -0.14 -0.11 -9.56
C LYS A 11 -1.24 0.38 -8.62
N LYS A 12 -2.35 -0.36 -8.51
CA LYS A 12 -3.41 -0.07 -7.54
C LYS A 12 -2.92 -0.29 -6.10
N LEU A 13 -2.26 -1.42 -5.85
CA LEU A 13 -1.73 -1.75 -4.52
C LEU A 13 -0.63 -0.77 -4.09
N ASN A 14 0.28 -0.38 -4.99
CA ASN A 14 1.29 0.63 -4.69
C ASN A 14 0.68 1.96 -4.23
N LYS A 15 -0.44 2.39 -4.83
CA LYS A 15 -1.16 3.59 -4.38
C LYS A 15 -1.77 3.42 -2.98
N LEU A 16 -2.34 2.26 -2.70
CA LEU A 16 -2.91 1.95 -1.39
C LEU A 16 -1.82 1.89 -0.32
N TYR A 17 -0.70 1.24 -0.61
CA TYR A 17 0.48 1.18 0.23
C TYR A 17 0.98 2.58 0.60
N ALA A 18 1.20 3.45 -0.40
CA ALA A 18 1.64 4.82 -0.18
C ALA A 18 0.64 5.62 0.68
N ALA A 19 -0.66 5.46 0.44
CA ALA A 19 -1.68 6.13 1.24
C ALA A 19 -1.69 5.66 2.71
N LYS A 20 -1.44 4.36 2.97
CA LYS A 20 -1.34 3.82 4.33
C LYS A 20 -0.10 4.32 5.06
N LEU A 21 1.03 4.39 4.36
CA LEU A 21 2.25 4.99 4.91
C LEU A 21 2.05 6.48 5.24
N GLU A 22 1.41 7.24 4.36
CA GLU A 22 1.12 8.65 4.62
C GLU A 22 0.24 8.81 5.87
N GLN A 23 -0.83 8.02 5.99
CA GLN A 23 -1.69 8.01 7.20
C GLN A 23 -0.88 7.63 8.45
N ALA A 24 0.01 6.64 8.35
CA ALA A 24 0.88 6.23 9.44
C ALA A 24 1.81 7.38 9.86
N MET A 25 2.40 8.10 8.91
CA MET A 25 3.25 9.27 9.21
C MET A 25 2.48 10.35 9.97
N TRP A 26 1.23 10.65 9.57
CA TRP A 26 0.38 11.59 10.30
C TRP A 26 0.05 11.08 11.71
N ALA A 27 -0.30 9.81 11.86
CA ALA A 27 -0.55 9.19 13.16
C ALA A 27 0.68 9.28 14.08
N GLN A 28 1.87 8.97 13.55
CA GLN A 28 3.13 9.09 14.27
C GLN A 28 3.40 10.53 14.70
N ARG A 29 3.23 11.50 13.79
CA ARG A 29 3.44 12.93 14.07
C ARG A 29 2.48 13.46 15.14
N ASN A 30 1.27 12.93 15.19
CA ASN A 30 0.27 13.30 16.18
C ASN A 30 0.41 12.51 17.50
N GLY A 31 1.38 11.59 17.60
CA GLY A 31 1.59 10.75 18.78
C GLY A 31 0.59 9.60 18.94
N ASP A 32 -0.21 9.29 17.92
CA ASP A 32 -1.13 8.16 17.92
C ASP A 32 -0.40 6.86 17.55
N ILE A 33 0.28 6.30 18.54
CA ILE A 33 1.09 5.09 18.39
C ILE A 33 0.24 3.88 18.00
N ARG A 34 -1.00 3.80 18.48
CA ARG A 34 -1.91 2.68 18.16
C ARG A 34 -2.28 2.69 16.68
N SER A 35 -2.72 3.85 16.17
CA SER A 35 -3.05 3.99 14.76
C SER A 35 -1.81 3.82 13.89
N TYR A 36 -0.66 4.34 14.30
CA TYR A 36 0.61 4.12 13.60
C TYR A 36 0.94 2.62 13.46
N ALA A 37 0.88 1.86 14.54
CA ALA A 37 1.15 0.42 14.52
C ALA A 37 0.15 -0.35 13.62
N MET A 38 -1.13 0.01 13.65
CA MET A 38 -2.15 -0.62 12.80
C MET A 38 -1.93 -0.27 11.32
N LEU A 39 -1.70 1.00 11.00
CA LEU A 39 -1.54 1.48 9.62
C LEU A 39 -0.24 0.96 8.99
N THR A 40 0.83 0.82 9.76
CA THR A 40 2.08 0.20 9.30
C THR A 40 1.90 -1.29 9.04
N ALA A 41 1.26 -2.03 9.93
CA ALA A 41 0.95 -3.44 9.71
C ALA A 41 0.03 -3.67 8.49
N GLU A 42 -0.92 -2.77 8.25
CA GLU A 42 -1.74 -2.79 7.02
C GLU A 42 -0.92 -2.51 5.76
N ALA A 43 0.03 -1.57 5.83
CA ALA A 43 0.94 -1.28 4.73
C ALA A 43 1.84 -2.50 4.42
N GLU A 44 2.37 -3.18 5.43
CA GLU A 44 3.18 -4.41 5.25
C GLU A 44 2.40 -5.50 4.52
N LYS A 45 1.14 -5.75 4.90
CA LYS A 45 0.28 -6.71 4.19
C LYS A 45 0.11 -6.37 2.71
N ILE A 46 -0.05 -5.08 2.38
CA ILE A 46 -0.15 -4.65 0.98
C ILE A 46 1.19 -4.86 0.25
N ALA A 47 2.32 -4.66 0.92
CA ALA A 47 3.64 -4.92 0.35
C ALA A 47 3.84 -6.42 0.02
N GLU A 48 3.42 -7.31 0.92
CA GLU A 48 3.42 -8.75 0.69
C GLU A 48 2.53 -9.13 -0.51
N GLU A 49 1.32 -8.57 -0.62
CA GLU A 49 0.45 -8.79 -1.79
C GLU A 49 1.10 -8.32 -3.10
N ILE A 50 1.81 -7.19 -3.08
CA ILE A 50 2.55 -6.69 -4.23
C ILE A 50 3.66 -7.67 -4.64
N GLU A 51 4.41 -8.19 -3.66
CA GLU A 51 5.49 -9.15 -3.89
C GLU A 51 4.94 -10.47 -4.45
N GLN A 52 3.87 -11.00 -3.87
CA GLN A 52 3.20 -12.20 -4.38
C GLN A 52 2.73 -12.03 -5.82
N LEU A 53 2.13 -10.88 -6.15
CA LEU A 53 1.69 -10.60 -7.52
C LEU A 53 2.86 -10.47 -8.50
N LYS A 54 3.96 -9.82 -8.10
CA LYS A 54 5.18 -9.75 -8.90
C LYS A 54 5.75 -11.14 -9.17
N ASN A 55 5.88 -11.97 -8.14
CA ASN A 55 6.41 -13.32 -8.25
C ASN A 55 5.48 -14.26 -9.05
N SER A 56 4.15 -14.07 -8.95
CA SER A 56 3.18 -14.84 -9.75
C SER A 56 3.13 -14.45 -11.23
N SER A 57 3.59 -13.23 -11.56
CA SER A 57 3.61 -12.70 -12.93
C SER A 57 4.96 -12.90 -13.62
N GLN A 58 5.89 -13.62 -12.98
CA GLN A 58 7.26 -13.87 -13.44
C GLN A 58 7.41 -15.25 -14.09
#